data_AF-A0A838IKW2-F1
#
_entry.id   AF-A0A838IKW2-F1
#
_cell.length_a   1.000
_cell.length_b   1.000
_cell.length_c   1.000
_cell.angle_alpha   90.00
_cell.angle_beta   90.00
_cell.angle_gamma   90.00
#
_symmetry.space_group_name_H-M   'P 1'
#
loop_
_entity.id
_entity.type
_entity.pdbx_description
1 polymer ?
#
loop_
_entity_poly.entity_id
_entity_poly.type
_entity_poly.pdbx_seq_one_letter_code
_entity_poly.pdbx_strand_id
1 'polypeptide(L)'
;MVGTGAAIVLLAVGAEVVSQESRRNGVTLHEYFDPAWAGASSDGVGPARESVNQRPGEPPGLSLEAGRDELILTGDGPLADVPIEQPHGALDPRTGANRLDDQTDRVDELSYFAQFDPSVIPYKRQVVQNRVVRSASGDYTASLSSNRERPVAIEGTRVHRDEDTFWGSFLVRAEPGALHPIPSVSPDQRLLRVESEPAAALRFVRDQADNFYVASDYAGLIRVNVQIAAPRFYFDGELGKDIGWNDFPSGLVVPLSEEVRAVATRVMGKLGVSRRQTPHAALMDLVEYFRDFEGRPLPASARTGDLFETIALGKFGVCRHRSLAFVIIAQTLGIPTRYVYNEAHAFVEVYWPGESWRRIDLGGAAEDVNMRQDGQRRIHDGARNDTLPKPPAYLSELERIMGQDSPGDDASPGGDQAGDQQIADGDRQGTAGEQAHGQAGETQALPSEHDLAPEAIEITAPVAEIDDARRPITIRIISADQQVLRGRAIEVRGELAANDGTPLANRSVRVLLGPVGASSGAAAMVLGTATTGQDGHFLGQFDIARTVSIGRWALIAVFDGDENDRPAATAASGIAR
;
A
#
# COMPACT_ATOMS: atom_id res chain seq x y z
N MET A 1 0.03 -56.46 45.74
CA MET A 1 0.22 -55.90 47.09
C MET A 1 1.25 -54.80 46.98
N VAL A 2 0.83 -53.54 47.17
CA VAL A 2 1.24 -52.68 48.32
C VAL A 2 2.77 -52.51 48.37
N GLY A 3 3.39 -51.33 48.23
CA GLY A 3 2.93 -49.95 48.19
C GLY A 3 4.08 -49.05 48.67
N THR A 4 3.97 -47.76 48.32
CA THR A 4 4.47 -46.56 49.05
C THR A 4 5.97 -46.25 49.15
N GLY A 5 6.30 -44.99 48.82
CA GLY A 5 7.52 -44.32 49.27
C GLY A 5 7.88 -43.05 48.49
N ALA A 6 7.11 -41.98 48.64
CA ALA A 6 7.38 -40.65 48.07
C ALA A 6 8.45 -39.89 48.88
N ALA A 7 9.30 -39.11 48.20
CA ALA A 7 10.06 -38.01 48.79
C ALA A 7 10.04 -36.82 47.82
N ILE A 8 9.37 -35.75 48.24
CA ILE A 8 9.31 -34.44 47.58
C ILE A 8 10.45 -33.59 48.13
N VAL A 9 11.28 -33.04 47.26
CA VAL A 9 12.24 -31.97 47.60
C VAL A 9 11.78 -30.69 46.92
N LEU A 10 11.30 -29.76 47.73
CA LEU A 10 11.03 -28.36 47.38
C LEU A 10 12.35 -27.59 47.45
N LEU A 11 12.74 -26.95 46.35
CA LEU A 11 13.77 -25.89 46.34
C LEU A 11 13.15 -24.63 45.74
N ALA A 12 12.93 -23.65 46.63
CA ALA A 12 12.51 -22.30 46.31
C ALA A 12 13.74 -21.37 46.42
N VAL A 13 14.01 -20.62 45.36
CA VAL A 13 14.89 -19.42 45.30
C VAL A 13 14.23 -18.58 44.20
N GLY A 14 13.75 -17.34 44.36
CA GLY A 14 14.08 -16.25 45.27
C GLY A 14 14.15 -15.01 44.37
N ALA A 15 13.02 -14.34 44.14
CA ALA A 15 12.92 -13.18 43.25
C ALA A 15 13.15 -11.88 44.05
N GLU A 16 14.16 -11.10 43.64
CA GLU A 16 14.40 -9.76 44.16
C GLU A 16 13.56 -8.75 43.37
N VAL A 17 12.64 -8.10 44.08
CA VAL A 17 11.83 -6.96 43.63
C VAL A 17 12.51 -5.69 44.15
N VAL A 18 12.94 -4.82 43.25
CA VAL A 18 13.34 -3.45 43.60
C VAL A 18 12.14 -2.54 43.40
N SER A 19 11.54 -2.14 44.52
CA SER A 19 10.53 -1.09 44.62
C SER A 19 11.20 0.28 44.66
N GLN A 20 10.71 1.23 43.86
CA GLN A 20 10.85 2.66 44.14
C GLN A 20 9.47 3.31 44.17
N GLU A 21 8.92 3.42 45.38
CA GLU A 21 7.88 4.40 45.71
C GLU A 21 8.52 5.77 45.99
N SER A 22 7.99 6.83 45.37
CA SER A 22 7.96 8.14 46.00
C SER A 22 6.77 9.00 45.52
N ARG A 23 5.74 8.99 46.38
CA ARG A 23 4.95 10.15 46.86
C ARG A 23 3.95 10.86 45.91
N ARG A 24 2.69 10.38 46.01
CA ARG A 24 1.48 11.10 46.49
C ARG A 24 1.34 12.61 46.25
N ASN A 25 0.30 13.02 45.52
CA ASN A 25 -0.99 13.48 46.07
C ASN A 25 -1.92 14.00 44.95
N GLY A 26 -3.19 13.55 44.97
CA GLY A 26 -4.24 14.10 44.12
C GLY A 26 -5.38 13.12 43.87
N VAL A 27 -6.12 12.75 44.92
CA VAL A 27 -7.39 12.02 44.79
C VAL A 27 -8.43 12.97 44.21
N THR A 28 -9.12 12.56 43.15
CA THR A 28 -10.52 12.92 42.94
C THR A 28 -11.23 11.73 42.29
N LEU A 29 -12.12 11.10 43.07
CA LEU A 29 -13.16 10.17 42.62
C LEU A 29 -14.28 10.98 41.96
N HIS A 30 -14.83 10.49 40.85
CA HIS A 30 -16.27 10.45 40.51
C HIS A 30 -16.42 9.39 39.40
N GLU A 31 -16.95 8.21 39.69
CA GLU A 31 -18.38 7.82 39.64
C GLU A 31 -18.90 7.56 38.21
N TYR A 32 -19.24 6.28 37.99
CA TYR A 32 -20.32 5.71 37.18
C TYR A 32 -20.90 6.54 36.02
N PHE A 33 -20.83 5.99 34.80
CA PHE A 33 -21.79 6.29 33.75
C PHE A 33 -22.50 5.01 33.28
N ASP A 34 -23.82 5.04 33.39
CA ASP A 34 -24.81 4.10 32.86
C ASP A 34 -25.24 4.61 31.46
N PRO A 35 -25.27 3.79 30.39
CA PRO A 35 -25.52 4.27 29.04
C PRO A 35 -27.03 4.27 28.73
N ALA A 36 -27.62 5.45 28.58
CA ALA A 36 -28.95 5.63 28.02
C ALA A 36 -28.96 6.74 26.95
N TRP A 37 -28.87 6.29 25.69
CA TRP A 37 -29.46 6.77 24.44
C TRP A 37 -29.60 8.28 24.10
N ALA A 38 -29.05 8.62 22.92
CA ALA A 38 -29.50 9.53 21.85
C ALA A 38 -29.87 11.00 22.14
N GLY A 39 -29.11 11.87 21.45
CA GLY A 39 -29.68 12.97 20.66
C GLY A 39 -29.37 14.38 21.15
N ALA A 40 -28.33 15.01 20.59
CA ALA A 40 -28.31 16.46 20.30
C ALA A 40 -27.07 16.81 19.46
N SER A 41 -27.29 17.73 18.53
CA SER A 41 -26.40 18.28 17.52
C SER A 41 -25.29 19.21 18.03
N SER A 42 -24.19 19.20 17.27
CA SER A 42 -23.27 20.30 16.88
C SER A 42 -22.67 21.26 17.91
N ASP A 43 -21.38 21.53 17.66
CA ASP A 43 -20.57 22.69 18.08
C ASP A 43 -19.93 22.65 19.47
N GLY A 44 -18.85 21.87 19.53
CA GLY A 44 -17.82 22.00 20.55
C GLY A 44 -16.46 21.63 19.97
N VAL A 45 -15.72 22.61 19.45
CA VAL A 45 -14.29 22.47 19.18
C VAL A 45 -13.60 22.32 20.54
N GLY A 46 -13.43 21.08 20.99
CA GLY A 46 -12.53 20.76 22.08
C GLY A 46 -11.10 21.16 21.70
N PRO A 47 -10.24 21.51 22.67
CA PRO A 47 -8.88 21.92 22.39
C PRO A 47 -8.16 20.84 21.58
N ALA A 48 -7.56 21.24 20.45
CA ALA A 48 -6.69 20.39 19.67
C ALA A 48 -5.60 19.83 20.60
N ARG A 49 -5.51 18.50 20.67
CA ARG A 49 -4.47 17.81 21.45
C ARG A 49 -3.10 18.32 20.99
N GLU A 50 -2.22 18.57 21.96
CA GLU A 50 -0.79 18.78 21.67
C GLU A 50 -0.29 17.56 20.89
N SER A 51 0.13 17.80 19.65
CA SER A 51 0.78 16.79 18.82
C SER A 51 2.09 16.39 19.50
N VAL A 52 2.13 15.19 20.09
CA VAL A 52 3.38 14.63 20.59
C VAL A 52 4.23 14.29 19.37
N ASN A 53 5.19 15.16 19.03
CA ASN A 53 6.19 14.92 18.00
C ASN A 53 7.03 13.68 18.38
N GLN A 54 6.55 12.48 18.03
CA GLN A 54 7.27 11.24 18.24
C GLN A 54 8.45 11.14 17.29
N ARG A 55 9.63 10.79 17.81
CA ARG A 55 10.78 10.54 16.96
C ARG A 55 10.67 9.16 16.31
N PRO A 56 11.19 8.98 15.10
CA PRO A 56 11.28 7.67 14.46
C PRO A 56 11.84 6.60 15.40
N GLY A 57 11.05 5.56 15.66
CA GLY A 57 11.45 4.41 16.48
C GLY A 57 11.11 4.49 17.97
N GLU A 58 10.59 5.61 18.46
CA GLU A 58 10.04 5.70 19.81
C GLU A 58 8.70 4.95 19.92
N PRO A 59 8.39 4.33 21.07
CA PRO A 59 7.11 3.68 21.28
C PRO A 59 5.96 4.70 21.20
N PRO A 60 4.79 4.31 20.68
CA PRO A 60 3.59 5.14 20.73
C PRO A 60 3.20 5.49 22.17
N GLY A 61 2.38 6.53 22.35
CA GLY A 61 1.81 6.86 23.66
C GLY A 61 0.92 5.73 24.19
N LEU A 62 0.84 5.59 25.51
CA LEU A 62 0.05 4.55 26.17
C LEU A 62 -1.36 5.01 26.61
N SER A 63 -1.95 5.99 25.92
CA SER A 63 -3.26 6.54 26.30
C SER A 63 -4.39 5.52 26.15
N LEU A 64 -5.27 5.46 27.16
CA LEU A 64 -6.52 4.68 27.13
C LEU A 64 -7.66 5.44 26.44
N GLU A 65 -7.54 6.75 26.23
CA GLU A 65 -8.54 7.52 25.50
C GLU A 65 -8.46 7.19 24.01
N ALA A 66 -9.51 6.57 23.47
CA ALA A 66 -9.62 6.29 22.04
C ALA A 66 -9.54 7.59 21.24
N GLY A 67 -8.74 7.59 20.18
CA GLY A 67 -8.80 8.64 19.16
C GLY A 67 -10.10 8.55 18.34
N ARG A 68 -10.53 9.66 17.72
CA ARG A 68 -11.70 9.69 16.81
C ARG A 68 -11.55 8.73 15.61
N ASP A 69 -10.31 8.40 15.27
CA ASP A 69 -9.92 7.61 14.11
C ASP A 69 -9.19 6.32 14.53
N GLU A 70 -9.61 5.75 15.65
CA GLU A 70 -8.99 4.58 16.25
C GLU A 70 -9.98 3.45 16.50
N LEU A 71 -9.53 2.21 16.26
CA LEU A 71 -10.31 1.00 16.50
C LEU A 71 -10.14 0.50 17.94
N ILE A 72 -11.25 0.14 18.57
CA ILE A 72 -11.27 -0.68 19.78
C ILE A 72 -11.43 -2.14 19.38
N LEU A 73 -10.40 -2.95 19.59
CA LEU A 73 -10.39 -4.37 19.25
C LEU A 73 -11.10 -5.18 20.34
N THR A 74 -12.06 -6.02 19.93
CA THR A 74 -12.83 -6.89 20.82
C THR A 74 -12.77 -8.34 20.34
N GLY A 75 -13.27 -9.29 21.13
CA GLY A 75 -13.39 -10.68 20.72
C GLY A 75 -14.23 -10.87 19.46
N ASP A 76 -15.27 -10.04 19.26
CA ASP A 76 -16.19 -10.15 18.12
C ASP A 76 -15.76 -9.31 16.91
N GLY A 77 -14.57 -8.70 16.97
CA GLY A 77 -14.02 -7.82 15.94
C GLY A 77 -13.77 -6.39 16.42
N PRO A 78 -13.26 -5.51 15.53
CA PRO A 78 -13.02 -4.11 15.84
C PRO A 78 -14.33 -3.31 15.92
N LEU A 79 -14.37 -2.37 16.86
CA LEU A 79 -15.38 -1.33 16.99
C LEU A 79 -14.76 0.02 16.65
N ALA A 80 -15.55 0.91 16.03
CA ALA A 80 -15.18 2.29 15.76
C ALA A 80 -16.35 3.22 16.09
N ASP A 81 -16.05 4.52 16.27
CA ASP A 81 -17.07 5.55 16.47
C ASP A 81 -17.88 5.83 15.19
N VAL A 82 -17.36 5.41 14.04
CA VAL A 82 -18.04 5.44 12.75
C VAL A 82 -18.42 4.03 12.30
N PRO A 83 -19.49 3.86 11.50
CA PRO A 83 -19.78 2.58 10.87
C PRO A 83 -18.55 2.08 10.08
N ILE A 84 -18.13 0.86 10.35
CA ILE A 84 -17.12 0.16 9.55
C ILE A 84 -17.88 -0.62 8.49
N GLU A 85 -17.74 -0.21 7.23
CA GLU A 85 -18.22 -1.04 6.13
C GLU A 85 -17.44 -2.36 6.11
N GLN A 86 -18.16 -3.47 5.91
CA GLN A 86 -17.57 -4.81 5.86
C GLN A 86 -17.82 -5.45 4.50
N PRO A 87 -17.43 -4.82 3.38
CA PRO A 87 -17.63 -5.38 2.04
C PRO A 87 -16.84 -6.69 1.84
N HIS A 88 -15.89 -6.96 2.73
CA HIS A 88 -15.04 -8.15 2.71
C HIS A 88 -15.44 -9.20 3.77
N GLY A 89 -16.54 -9.01 4.48
CA GLY A 89 -17.01 -9.89 5.55
C GLY A 89 -16.53 -9.47 6.94
N ALA A 90 -16.93 -10.24 7.95
CA ALA A 90 -16.62 -9.93 9.35
C ALA A 90 -15.11 -9.89 9.63
N LEU A 91 -14.70 -9.04 10.56
CA LEU A 91 -13.29 -8.74 10.86
C LEU A 91 -12.72 -9.53 12.07
N ASP A 92 -13.45 -10.54 12.57
CA ASP A 92 -12.91 -11.59 13.45
C ASP A 92 -12.48 -12.79 12.58
N PRO A 93 -11.18 -13.18 12.57
CA PRO A 93 -10.72 -14.29 11.74
C PRO A 93 -11.37 -15.66 12.03
N ARG A 94 -11.96 -15.85 13.21
CA ARG A 94 -12.55 -17.13 13.63
C ARG A 94 -13.96 -17.34 13.08
N THR A 95 -14.68 -16.25 12.86
CA THR A 95 -16.08 -16.26 12.38
C THR A 95 -16.22 -15.62 11.00
N GLY A 96 -15.25 -14.79 10.61
CA GLY A 96 -15.13 -14.15 9.32
C GLY A 96 -15.06 -15.18 8.19
N ALA A 97 -15.97 -15.00 7.25
CA ALA A 97 -16.05 -15.77 6.02
C ALA A 97 -16.28 -14.80 4.86
N ASN A 98 -15.48 -14.91 3.80
CA ASN A 98 -15.65 -14.09 2.61
C ASN A 98 -16.27 -14.94 1.50
N ARG A 99 -17.41 -14.51 0.96
CA ARG A 99 -18.12 -15.22 -0.10
C ARG A 99 -17.87 -14.53 -1.43
N LEU A 100 -17.63 -15.32 -2.47
CA LEU A 100 -17.65 -14.80 -3.84
C LEU A 100 -19.07 -14.40 -4.21
N ASP A 101 -19.27 -13.13 -4.56
CA ASP A 101 -20.56 -12.53 -4.90
C ASP A 101 -20.58 -11.98 -6.34
N ASP A 102 -21.75 -11.52 -6.78
CA ASP A 102 -21.96 -10.95 -8.12
C ASP A 102 -21.90 -9.41 -8.14
N GLN A 103 -21.56 -8.77 -7.03
CA GLN A 103 -21.40 -7.31 -6.91
C GLN A 103 -19.98 -6.91 -7.34
N THR A 104 -19.64 -7.18 -8.60
CA THR A 104 -18.30 -6.98 -9.15
C THR A 104 -17.96 -5.52 -9.45
N ASP A 105 -18.89 -4.60 -9.22
CA ASP A 105 -18.68 -3.18 -9.41
C ASP A 105 -17.80 -2.57 -8.32
N ARG A 106 -17.34 -1.35 -8.57
CA ARG A 106 -16.59 -0.56 -7.58
C ARG A 106 -17.50 -0.21 -6.40
N VAL A 107 -16.84 0.06 -5.28
CA VAL A 107 -17.47 0.59 -4.08
C VAL A 107 -16.91 1.98 -3.84
N ASP A 108 -17.74 2.90 -3.37
CA ASP A 108 -17.42 4.33 -3.29
C ASP A 108 -16.22 4.59 -2.36
N GLU A 109 -16.44 4.62 -1.05
CA GLU A 109 -15.45 5.07 -0.07
C GLU A 109 -15.23 4.02 1.03
N LEU A 110 -13.98 3.59 1.24
CA LEU A 110 -13.63 2.70 2.34
C LEU A 110 -12.73 3.41 3.36
N SER A 111 -13.10 3.32 4.64
CA SER A 111 -12.28 3.83 5.74
C SER A 111 -11.15 2.86 6.07
N TYR A 112 -9.90 3.33 6.09
CA TYR A 112 -8.75 2.57 6.59
C TYR A 112 -8.22 3.14 7.89
N PHE A 113 -8.09 2.30 8.93
CA PHE A 113 -7.57 2.70 10.23
C PHE A 113 -6.12 2.24 10.38
N ALA A 114 -5.17 3.18 10.34
CA ALA A 114 -3.77 2.80 10.57
C ALA A 114 -3.58 2.35 12.02
N GLN A 115 -2.82 1.26 12.23
CA GLN A 115 -2.47 0.75 13.57
C GLN A 115 -0.96 0.53 13.73
N PHE A 116 -0.18 0.81 12.67
CA PHE A 116 1.27 0.66 12.64
C PHE A 116 1.94 1.98 12.28
N ASP A 117 3.14 2.20 12.85
CA ASP A 117 4.12 3.18 12.38
C ASP A 117 5.47 2.49 12.09
N PRO A 118 5.99 2.57 10.85
CA PRO A 118 5.32 3.11 9.68
C PRO A 118 4.05 2.31 9.31
N SER A 119 3.07 2.98 8.74
CA SER A 119 1.84 2.39 8.21
C SER A 119 2.14 1.53 6.98
N VAL A 120 1.57 0.34 6.96
CA VAL A 120 1.64 -0.60 5.82
C VAL A 120 0.44 -0.44 4.88
N ILE A 121 -0.18 0.75 4.82
CA ILE A 121 -1.43 0.98 4.08
C ILE A 121 -1.38 0.49 2.63
N PRO A 122 -2.49 -0.05 2.09
CA PRO A 122 -3.69 -0.55 2.77
C PRO A 122 -3.56 -2.02 3.18
N TYR A 123 -2.36 -2.49 3.46
CA TYR A 123 -2.00 -3.91 3.47
C TYR A 123 -1.79 -4.51 4.86
N LYS A 124 -2.38 -3.93 5.91
CA LYS A 124 -2.36 -4.61 7.22
C LYS A 124 -3.15 -5.91 7.12
N ARG A 125 -2.67 -6.96 7.79
CA ARG A 125 -3.33 -8.26 7.86
C ARG A 125 -4.30 -8.21 9.03
N GLN A 126 -5.60 -8.04 8.75
CA GLN A 126 -6.63 -8.08 9.78
C GLN A 126 -7.25 -9.48 9.86
N VAL A 127 -7.67 -10.03 8.73
CA VAL A 127 -8.18 -11.40 8.61
C VAL A 127 -7.46 -12.15 7.51
N VAL A 128 -7.03 -13.37 7.83
CA VAL A 128 -6.32 -14.28 6.92
C VAL A 128 -7.06 -15.61 6.88
N GLN A 129 -7.41 -16.04 5.67
CA GLN A 129 -8.15 -17.26 5.38
C GLN A 129 -7.34 -18.16 4.45
N ASN A 130 -7.25 -19.44 4.80
CA ASN A 130 -6.41 -20.41 4.08
C ASN A 130 -7.21 -21.58 3.49
N ARG A 131 -8.54 -21.61 3.67
CA ARG A 131 -9.42 -22.65 3.14
C ARG A 131 -10.50 -22.05 2.27
N VAL A 132 -10.71 -22.63 1.10
CA VAL A 132 -11.87 -22.35 0.25
C VAL A 132 -12.81 -23.56 0.26
N VAL A 133 -14.10 -23.30 0.45
CA VAL A 133 -15.17 -24.29 0.33
C VAL A 133 -16.19 -23.86 -0.70
N ARG A 134 -16.87 -24.84 -1.31
CA ARG A 134 -18.04 -24.59 -2.17
C ARG A 134 -19.26 -25.23 -1.54
N SER A 135 -20.31 -24.45 -1.32
CA SER A 135 -21.57 -24.95 -0.78
C SER A 135 -22.33 -25.80 -1.80
N ALA A 136 -23.39 -26.49 -1.35
CA ALA A 136 -24.31 -27.19 -2.24
C ALA A 136 -25.07 -26.24 -3.18
N SER A 137 -25.29 -24.98 -2.78
CA SER A 137 -25.85 -23.92 -3.63
C SER A 137 -24.87 -23.38 -4.67
N GLY A 138 -23.60 -23.80 -4.62
CA GLY A 138 -22.55 -23.39 -5.55
C GLY A 138 -21.76 -22.14 -5.12
N ASP A 139 -21.91 -21.71 -3.86
CA ASP A 139 -21.25 -20.53 -3.33
C ASP A 139 -19.84 -20.84 -2.87
N TYR A 140 -18.88 -20.03 -3.31
CA TYR A 140 -17.49 -20.14 -2.87
C TYR A 140 -17.27 -19.28 -1.65
N THR A 141 -16.63 -19.84 -0.62
CA THR A 141 -16.34 -19.13 0.62
C THR A 141 -14.92 -19.39 1.07
N ALA A 142 -14.15 -18.33 1.30
CA ALA A 142 -12.90 -18.38 2.02
C ALA A 142 -13.15 -18.30 3.54
N SER A 143 -12.41 -19.10 4.30
CA SER A 143 -12.53 -19.24 5.75
C SER A 143 -11.23 -19.73 6.38
N LEU A 144 -11.14 -19.67 7.70
CA LEU A 144 -10.06 -20.29 8.46
C LEU A 144 -10.24 -21.82 8.48
N SER A 145 -9.18 -22.57 8.18
CA SER A 145 -9.22 -24.04 8.20
C SER A 145 -9.32 -24.64 9.60
N SER A 146 -8.72 -24.00 10.60
CA SER A 146 -8.65 -24.51 11.96
C SER A 146 -8.31 -23.40 12.94
N ASN A 147 -8.99 -23.38 14.09
CA ASN A 147 -8.76 -22.45 15.19
C ASN A 147 -7.66 -22.94 16.14
N ARG A 148 -6.75 -23.80 15.68
CA ARG A 148 -5.65 -24.27 16.53
C ARG A 148 -4.61 -23.17 16.65
N GLU A 149 -4.32 -22.78 17.88
CA GLU A 149 -3.36 -21.74 18.20
C GLU A 149 -1.98 -22.28 18.58
N ARG A 150 -0.97 -21.45 18.34
CA ARG A 150 0.40 -21.64 18.81
C ARG A 150 0.90 -20.38 19.53
N PRO A 151 1.63 -20.53 20.65
CA PRO A 151 2.25 -19.39 21.34
C PRO A 151 3.19 -18.60 20.42
N VAL A 152 3.21 -17.29 20.61
CA VAL A 152 4.18 -16.37 19.99
C VAL A 152 5.07 -15.82 21.11
N ALA A 153 6.37 -16.01 20.98
CA ALA A 153 7.35 -15.51 21.94
C ALA A 153 7.64 -14.02 21.71
N ILE A 154 8.04 -13.34 22.78
CA ILE A 154 8.64 -12.00 22.70
C ILE A 154 10.16 -12.21 22.70
N GLU A 155 10.82 -11.88 21.59
CA GLU A 155 12.19 -12.29 21.27
C GLU A 155 13.26 -11.23 21.59
N GLY A 156 12.88 -10.16 22.30
CA GLY A 156 13.78 -9.06 22.67
C GLY A 156 14.09 -8.12 21.50
N THR A 157 14.96 -7.14 21.73
CA THR A 157 15.12 -5.97 20.84
C THR A 157 16.02 -6.17 19.61
N ARG A 158 16.51 -7.39 19.36
CA ARG A 158 17.42 -7.65 18.23
C ARG A 158 16.63 -7.69 16.91
N VAL A 159 17.03 -6.85 15.98
CA VAL A 159 16.52 -6.79 14.60
C VAL A 159 17.54 -7.43 13.65
N HIS A 160 17.08 -8.23 12.69
CA HIS A 160 17.93 -8.80 11.64
C HIS A 160 18.07 -7.86 10.43
N ARG A 161 19.12 -8.05 9.62
CA ARG A 161 19.45 -7.13 8.51
C ARG A 161 18.39 -7.13 7.40
N ASP A 162 17.71 -8.25 7.25
CA ASP A 162 16.65 -8.55 6.29
C ASP A 162 15.25 -8.26 6.85
N GLU A 163 15.15 -7.64 8.03
CA GLU A 163 13.89 -7.24 8.65
C GLU A 163 13.66 -5.73 8.56
N ASP A 164 12.40 -5.34 8.44
CA ASP A 164 11.92 -3.98 8.69
C ASP A 164 11.20 -3.93 10.05
N THR A 165 11.23 -2.77 10.70
CA THR A 165 10.67 -2.59 12.05
C THR A 165 9.45 -1.69 12.08
N PHE A 166 8.49 -2.07 12.92
CA PHE A 166 7.22 -1.38 13.10
C PHE A 166 6.89 -1.24 14.57
N TRP A 167 6.16 -0.19 14.92
CA TRP A 167 5.39 -0.11 16.16
C TRP A 167 3.92 -0.32 15.84
N GLY A 168 3.31 -1.36 16.41
CA GLY A 168 1.86 -1.52 16.46
C GLY A 168 1.31 -0.89 17.74
N SER A 169 0.19 -0.19 17.64
CA SER A 169 -0.54 0.31 18.82
C SER A 169 -2.01 -0.08 18.73
N PHE A 170 -2.48 -0.78 19.76
CA PHE A 170 -3.80 -1.39 19.78
C PHE A 170 -4.55 -1.01 21.04
N LEU A 171 -5.78 -0.54 20.88
CA LEU A 171 -6.69 -0.38 22.00
C LEU A 171 -7.58 -1.62 22.04
N VAL A 172 -7.49 -2.42 23.10
CA VAL A 172 -8.18 -3.69 23.23
C VAL A 172 -9.16 -3.61 24.39
N ARG A 173 -10.43 -3.99 24.15
CA ARG A 173 -11.37 -4.24 25.24
C ARG A 173 -11.17 -5.68 25.70
N ALA A 174 -10.28 -5.87 26.67
CA ALA A 174 -9.88 -7.17 27.15
C ALA A 174 -10.95 -7.81 28.04
N GLU A 175 -11.24 -9.08 27.76
CA GLU A 175 -11.97 -10.00 28.62
C GLU A 175 -11.01 -11.06 29.17
N PRO A 176 -11.00 -11.34 30.49
CA PRO A 176 -10.05 -12.26 31.09
C PRO A 176 -10.01 -13.64 30.42
N GLY A 177 -8.83 -14.02 29.93
CA GLY A 177 -8.59 -15.30 29.27
C GLY A 177 -9.10 -15.40 27.83
N ALA A 178 -9.90 -14.44 27.36
CA ALA A 178 -10.38 -14.42 25.98
C ALA A 178 -9.27 -13.97 25.02
N LEU A 179 -9.37 -14.43 23.77
CA LEU A 179 -8.47 -14.07 22.69
C LEU A 179 -9.08 -12.94 21.87
N HIS A 180 -8.31 -11.88 21.70
CA HIS A 180 -8.72 -10.70 20.94
C HIS A 180 -7.85 -10.66 19.68
N PRO A 181 -8.44 -10.70 18.47
CA PRO A 181 -7.68 -10.59 17.24
C PRO A 181 -7.01 -9.21 17.16
N ILE A 182 -5.72 -9.22 16.81
CA ILE A 182 -4.95 -8.01 16.55
C ILE A 182 -4.40 -8.08 15.12
N PRO A 183 -4.32 -6.94 14.42
CA PRO A 183 -3.72 -6.93 13.09
C PRO A 183 -2.24 -7.30 13.16
N SER A 184 -1.69 -7.69 12.01
CA SER A 184 -0.26 -7.96 11.84
C SER A 184 0.26 -7.33 10.55
N VAL A 185 1.57 -7.15 10.46
CA VAL A 185 2.22 -6.65 9.24
C VAL A 185 2.72 -7.78 8.34
N SER A 186 3.05 -8.95 8.87
CA SER A 186 3.48 -10.14 8.10
C SER A 186 3.18 -11.45 8.87
N PRO A 187 3.07 -12.61 8.20
CA PRO A 187 2.84 -13.90 8.87
C PRO A 187 4.01 -14.35 9.75
N ASP A 188 5.24 -13.98 9.36
CA ASP A 188 6.48 -14.34 10.05
C ASP A 188 7.02 -13.21 10.92
N GLN A 189 6.17 -12.25 11.28
CA GLN A 189 6.56 -11.17 12.17
C GLN A 189 7.00 -11.71 13.54
N ARG A 190 8.06 -11.10 14.09
CA ARG A 190 8.55 -11.38 15.44
C ARG A 190 8.17 -10.23 16.35
N LEU A 191 7.72 -10.55 17.56
CA LEU A 191 7.43 -9.56 18.58
C LEU A 191 8.71 -9.28 19.36
N LEU A 192 9.21 -8.05 19.32
CA LEU A 192 10.48 -7.69 19.93
C LEU A 192 10.29 -7.16 21.36
N ARG A 193 9.30 -6.29 21.53
CA ARG A 193 8.98 -5.60 22.79
C ARG A 193 7.48 -5.39 22.88
N VAL A 194 6.94 -5.47 24.08
CA VAL A 194 5.53 -5.21 24.36
C VAL A 194 5.43 -4.28 25.56
N GLU A 195 4.55 -3.30 25.46
CA GLU A 195 4.19 -2.39 26.53
C GLU A 195 2.67 -2.34 26.64
N SER A 196 2.15 -2.19 27.85
CA SER A 196 0.72 -2.03 28.04
C SER A 196 0.38 -1.03 29.13
N GLU A 197 -0.77 -0.38 28.95
CA GLU A 197 -1.41 0.44 29.98
C GLU A 197 -2.89 0.06 30.09
N PRO A 198 -3.39 -0.32 31.28
CA PRO A 198 -2.58 -0.58 32.47
C PRO A 198 -1.58 -1.73 32.25
N ALA A 199 -0.55 -1.78 33.08
CA ALA A 199 0.40 -2.89 33.07
C ALA A 199 -0.35 -4.21 33.36
N ALA A 200 -0.37 -5.13 32.39
CA ALA A 200 -1.06 -6.41 32.51
C ALA A 200 -0.22 -7.56 31.93
N ALA A 201 -0.49 -8.78 32.37
CA ALA A 201 0.18 -9.96 31.83
C ALA A 201 -0.42 -10.32 30.47
N LEU A 202 0.36 -10.14 29.40
CA LEU A 202 -0.07 -10.40 28.03
C LEU A 202 0.48 -11.73 27.49
N ARG A 203 -0.40 -12.51 26.85
CA ARG A 203 -0.04 -13.70 26.08
C ARG A 203 -0.40 -13.49 24.62
N PHE A 204 0.55 -13.77 23.74
CA PHE A 204 0.33 -13.71 22.30
C PHE A 204 0.27 -15.13 21.72
N VAL A 205 -0.67 -15.33 20.81
CA VAL A 205 -0.79 -16.55 20.02
C VAL A 205 -1.06 -16.21 18.57
N ARG A 206 -0.83 -17.19 17.70
CA ARG A 206 -1.28 -17.14 16.31
C ARG A 206 -1.93 -18.45 15.90
N ASP A 207 -2.84 -18.41 14.94
CA ASP A 207 -3.49 -19.61 14.38
C ASP A 207 -2.66 -20.24 13.24
N GLN A 208 -3.26 -21.18 12.50
CA GLN A 208 -2.63 -21.86 11.37
C GLN A 208 -2.51 -21.01 10.09
N ALA A 209 -3.29 -19.93 9.99
CA ALA A 209 -3.22 -18.94 8.91
C ALA A 209 -2.37 -17.72 9.30
N ASP A 210 -1.74 -17.77 10.49
CA ASP A 210 -0.96 -16.68 11.07
C ASP A 210 -1.79 -15.43 11.38
N ASN A 211 -3.07 -15.56 11.72
CA ASN A 211 -3.78 -14.48 12.42
C ASN A 211 -3.23 -14.37 13.85
N PHE A 212 -3.02 -13.15 14.33
CA PHE A 212 -2.45 -12.89 15.65
C PHE A 212 -3.53 -12.51 16.65
N TYR A 213 -3.35 -12.96 17.90
CA TYR A 213 -4.25 -12.69 19.00
C TYR A 213 -3.48 -12.30 20.25
N VAL A 214 -4.10 -11.44 21.06
CA VAL A 214 -3.65 -11.12 22.40
C VAL A 214 -4.69 -11.59 23.43
N ALA A 215 -4.20 -12.14 24.53
CA ALA A 215 -5.01 -12.45 25.71
C ALA A 215 -4.37 -11.83 26.95
N SER A 216 -5.22 -11.46 27.90
CA SER A 216 -4.84 -10.89 29.19
C SER A 216 -5.69 -11.51 30.29
N ASP A 217 -5.21 -11.48 31.53
CA ASP A 217 -6.01 -11.73 32.72
C ASP A 217 -6.78 -10.49 33.20
N TYR A 218 -6.44 -9.32 32.65
CA TYR A 218 -7.11 -8.05 32.89
C TYR A 218 -8.49 -7.97 32.21
N ALA A 219 -9.43 -7.30 32.87
CA ALA A 219 -10.76 -6.99 32.35
C ALA A 219 -10.89 -5.47 32.13
N GLY A 220 -11.30 -5.08 30.93
CA GLY A 220 -11.53 -3.68 30.56
C GLY A 220 -10.61 -3.21 29.45
N LEU A 221 -10.49 -1.90 29.28
CA LEU A 221 -9.71 -1.31 28.20
C LEU A 221 -8.22 -1.38 28.51
N ILE A 222 -7.43 -1.88 27.57
CA ILE A 222 -5.97 -1.95 27.63
C ILE A 222 -5.36 -1.42 26.33
N ARG A 223 -4.42 -0.50 26.45
CA ARG A 223 -3.55 -0.08 25.36
C ARG A 223 -2.38 -1.06 25.29
N VAL A 224 -2.13 -1.62 24.12
CA VAL A 224 -1.02 -2.55 23.86
C VAL A 224 -0.16 -1.99 22.73
N ASN A 225 1.08 -1.63 23.05
CA ASN A 225 2.09 -1.26 22.07
C ASN A 225 3.03 -2.44 21.85
N VAL A 226 3.32 -2.74 20.59
CA VAL A 226 4.17 -3.87 20.22
C VAL A 226 5.21 -3.42 19.21
N GLN A 227 6.48 -3.60 19.53
CA GLN A 227 7.56 -3.46 18.56
C GLN A 227 7.68 -4.76 17.78
N ILE A 228 7.66 -4.65 16.46
CA ILE A 228 7.58 -5.76 15.53
C ILE A 228 8.76 -5.69 14.57
N ALA A 229 9.39 -6.83 14.31
CA ALA A 229 10.25 -7.03 13.14
C ALA A 229 9.53 -7.93 12.13
N ALA A 230 9.58 -7.58 10.85
CA ALA A 230 8.97 -8.34 9.78
C ALA A 230 9.96 -8.55 8.63
N PRO A 231 10.01 -9.74 8.01
CA PRO A 231 10.90 -9.98 6.88
C PRO A 231 10.61 -9.01 5.73
N ARG A 232 11.65 -8.36 5.20
CA ARG A 232 11.53 -7.42 4.08
C ARG A 232 10.95 -8.09 2.84
N PHE A 233 11.33 -9.36 2.62
CA PHE A 233 10.82 -10.20 1.53
C PHE A 233 9.29 -10.24 1.46
N TYR A 234 8.60 -10.14 2.60
CA TYR A 234 7.13 -10.14 2.61
C TYR A 234 6.57 -8.97 1.80
N PHE A 235 7.18 -7.78 1.94
CA PHE A 235 6.71 -6.56 1.31
C PHE A 235 7.26 -6.36 -0.09
N ASP A 236 8.56 -6.61 -0.27
CA ASP A 236 9.32 -6.34 -1.48
C ASP A 236 10.40 -7.44 -1.69
N GLY A 237 10.74 -7.75 -2.93
CA GLY A 237 11.74 -8.75 -3.27
C GLY A 237 11.38 -9.58 -4.49
N GLU A 238 12.42 -10.04 -5.18
CA GLU A 238 12.30 -10.93 -6.34
C GLU A 238 11.96 -12.35 -5.90
N LEU A 239 11.00 -12.97 -6.60
CA LEU A 239 10.69 -14.38 -6.42
C LEU A 239 11.73 -15.22 -7.17
N GLY A 240 12.47 -16.07 -6.45
CA GLY A 240 13.48 -16.94 -7.05
C GLY A 240 12.91 -17.81 -8.19
N LYS A 241 13.61 -17.89 -9.31
CA LYS A 241 13.16 -18.60 -10.52
C LYS A 241 13.44 -20.10 -10.49
N ASP A 242 14.41 -20.52 -9.68
CA ASP A 242 14.91 -21.89 -9.58
C ASP A 242 14.09 -22.74 -8.58
N ILE A 243 12.76 -22.66 -8.68
CA ILE A 243 11.82 -23.41 -7.84
C ILE A 243 11.09 -24.46 -8.69
N GLY A 244 11.11 -25.70 -8.24
CA GLY A 244 10.33 -26.80 -8.77
C GLY A 244 9.01 -27.00 -8.03
N TRP A 245 8.04 -27.63 -8.67
CA TRP A 245 6.73 -27.88 -8.07
C TRP A 245 6.76 -28.77 -6.82
N ASN A 246 7.82 -29.55 -6.63
CA ASN A 246 7.99 -30.43 -5.48
C ASN A 246 8.66 -29.74 -4.28
N ASP A 247 9.15 -28.51 -4.46
CA ASP A 247 9.77 -27.73 -3.38
C ASP A 247 8.72 -27.08 -2.48
N PHE A 248 7.46 -26.98 -2.95
CA PHE A 248 6.36 -26.48 -2.14
C PHE A 248 5.97 -27.50 -1.07
N PRO A 249 5.86 -27.08 0.20
CA PRO A 249 5.46 -27.97 1.28
C PRO A 249 3.98 -28.35 1.13
N SER A 250 3.72 -29.64 0.93
CA SER A 250 2.36 -30.18 0.74
C SER A 250 1.42 -29.91 1.92
N GLY A 251 1.96 -29.71 3.13
CA GLY A 251 1.19 -29.42 4.34
C GLY A 251 0.68 -27.98 4.45
N LEU A 252 1.10 -27.05 3.60
CA LEU A 252 0.63 -25.66 3.64
C LEU A 252 -0.61 -25.39 2.78
N VAL A 253 -0.89 -26.25 1.80
CA VAL A 253 -2.10 -26.14 0.96
C VAL A 253 -3.23 -26.93 1.63
N VAL A 254 -4.30 -26.24 2.00
CA VAL A 254 -5.55 -26.93 2.40
C VAL A 254 -6.19 -27.49 1.12
N PRO A 255 -6.39 -28.82 1.01
CA PRO A 255 -6.91 -29.39 -0.23
C PRO A 255 -8.31 -28.87 -0.57
N LEU A 256 -8.47 -28.43 -1.82
CA LEU A 256 -9.77 -28.05 -2.38
C LEU A 256 -10.63 -29.29 -2.65
N SER A 257 -11.95 -29.13 -2.56
CA SER A 257 -12.89 -30.20 -2.93
C SER A 257 -12.72 -30.59 -4.41
N GLU A 258 -13.16 -31.78 -4.79
CA GLU A 258 -13.06 -32.24 -6.18
C GLU A 258 -13.87 -31.34 -7.13
N GLU A 259 -15.02 -30.85 -6.68
CA GLU A 259 -15.88 -29.95 -7.44
C GLU A 259 -15.18 -28.61 -7.72
N VAL A 260 -14.57 -28.00 -6.70
CA VAL A 260 -13.81 -26.75 -6.86
C VAL A 260 -12.64 -26.96 -7.82
N ARG A 261 -11.88 -28.06 -7.65
CA ARG A 261 -10.76 -28.40 -8.54
C ARG A 261 -11.20 -28.61 -9.97
N ALA A 262 -12.36 -29.23 -10.21
CA ALA A 262 -12.90 -29.45 -11.54
C ALA A 262 -13.24 -28.13 -12.26
N VAL A 263 -13.86 -27.16 -11.56
CA VAL A 263 -14.13 -25.83 -12.13
C VAL A 263 -12.84 -25.06 -12.36
N ALA A 264 -11.95 -25.01 -11.37
CA ALA A 264 -10.65 -24.34 -11.48
C ALA A 264 -9.80 -24.89 -12.63
N THR A 265 -9.80 -26.20 -12.86
CA THR A 265 -9.08 -26.83 -13.98
C THR A 265 -9.61 -26.37 -15.34
N ARG A 266 -10.92 -26.16 -15.50
CA ARG A 266 -11.49 -25.60 -16.74
C ARG A 266 -11.04 -24.16 -16.97
N VAL A 267 -11.11 -23.33 -15.92
CA VAL A 267 -10.64 -21.95 -15.96
C VAL A 267 -9.15 -21.89 -16.32
N MET A 268 -8.31 -22.64 -15.62
CA MET A 268 -6.89 -22.78 -15.91
C MET A 268 -6.60 -23.17 -17.37
N GLY A 269 -7.39 -24.11 -17.92
CA GLY A 269 -7.27 -24.51 -19.33
C GLY A 269 -7.54 -23.37 -20.31
N LYS A 270 -8.43 -22.42 -19.97
CA LYS A 270 -8.71 -21.22 -20.77
C LYS A 270 -7.66 -20.12 -20.57
N LEU A 271 -7.14 -19.98 -19.37
CA LEU A 271 -6.04 -19.06 -19.05
C LEU A 271 -4.69 -19.51 -19.63
N GLY A 272 -4.56 -20.80 -19.99
CA GLY A 272 -3.30 -21.37 -20.46
C GLY A 272 -2.31 -21.74 -19.34
N VAL A 273 -2.71 -21.58 -18.08
CA VAL A 273 -1.85 -21.83 -16.92
C VAL A 273 -1.90 -23.29 -16.50
N SER A 274 -0.75 -23.92 -16.27
CA SER A 274 -0.68 -25.31 -15.82
C SER A 274 0.66 -25.68 -15.19
N ARG A 275 0.72 -26.84 -14.51
CA ARG A 275 1.97 -27.43 -13.99
C ARG A 275 2.97 -27.89 -15.07
N ARG A 276 2.68 -27.67 -16.36
CA ARG A 276 3.68 -27.83 -17.45
C ARG A 276 4.66 -26.66 -17.50
N GLN A 277 4.27 -25.51 -16.96
CA GLN A 277 5.14 -24.36 -16.76
C GLN A 277 5.99 -24.55 -15.50
N THR A 278 7.03 -23.72 -15.34
CA THR A 278 7.68 -23.58 -14.03
C THR A 278 6.71 -22.90 -13.05
N PRO A 279 6.81 -23.16 -11.73
CA PRO A 279 6.02 -22.44 -10.73
C PRO A 279 6.12 -20.92 -10.86
N HIS A 280 7.32 -20.40 -11.12
CA HIS A 280 7.53 -18.97 -11.30
C HIS A 280 6.74 -18.44 -12.50
N ALA A 281 6.86 -19.08 -13.67
CA ALA A 281 6.12 -18.65 -14.85
C ALA A 281 4.60 -18.72 -14.64
N ALA A 282 4.10 -19.83 -14.09
CA ALA A 282 2.68 -19.95 -13.78
C ALA A 282 2.19 -18.87 -12.80
N LEU A 283 2.97 -18.55 -11.75
CA LEU A 283 2.63 -17.49 -10.81
C LEU A 283 2.61 -16.11 -11.49
N MET A 284 3.61 -15.78 -12.30
CA MET A 284 3.66 -14.50 -13.02
C MET A 284 2.46 -14.34 -13.96
N ASP A 285 2.11 -15.37 -14.72
CA ASP A 285 0.94 -15.36 -15.60
C ASP A 285 -0.36 -15.16 -14.81
N LEU A 286 -0.50 -15.78 -13.63
CA LEU A 286 -1.65 -15.55 -12.76
C LEU A 286 -1.69 -14.11 -12.23
N VAL A 287 -0.55 -13.58 -11.76
CA VAL A 287 -0.49 -12.22 -11.24
C VAL A 287 -0.86 -11.22 -12.32
N GLU A 288 -0.29 -11.37 -13.52
CA GLU A 288 -0.64 -10.55 -14.68
C GLU A 288 -2.13 -10.65 -15.01
N TYR A 289 -2.66 -11.88 -15.11
CA TYR A 289 -4.06 -12.10 -15.46
C TYR A 289 -5.04 -11.47 -14.47
N PHE A 290 -4.79 -11.61 -13.16
CA PHE A 290 -5.68 -11.11 -12.11
C PHE A 290 -5.51 -9.62 -11.82
N ARG A 291 -4.33 -9.04 -12.08
CA ARG A 291 -4.13 -7.58 -12.07
C ARG A 291 -4.85 -6.88 -13.22
N ASP A 292 -5.17 -7.61 -14.28
CA ASP A 292 -5.89 -7.09 -15.46
C ASP A 292 -7.42 -7.15 -15.32
N PHE A 293 -7.96 -7.36 -14.11
CA PHE A 293 -9.39 -7.33 -13.85
C PHE A 293 -9.94 -5.92 -13.86
N GLU A 294 -11.23 -5.77 -14.14
CA GLU A 294 -11.94 -4.49 -14.09
C GLU A 294 -13.08 -4.56 -13.07
N GLY A 295 -13.10 -3.62 -12.12
CA GLY A 295 -14.28 -3.35 -11.30
C GLY A 295 -15.37 -2.73 -12.17
N ARG A 296 -16.42 -3.51 -12.45
CA ARG A 296 -17.58 -3.14 -13.26
C ARG A 296 -18.76 -4.07 -12.99
N PRO A 297 -20.02 -3.66 -13.24
CA PRO A 297 -21.18 -4.51 -13.03
C PRO A 297 -21.11 -5.82 -13.83
N LEU A 298 -21.47 -6.93 -13.20
CA LEU A 298 -21.55 -8.22 -13.88
C LEU A 298 -22.76 -8.21 -14.83
N PRO A 299 -22.58 -8.38 -16.16
CA PRO A 299 -23.71 -8.39 -17.08
C PRO A 299 -24.64 -9.56 -16.77
N ALA A 300 -25.95 -9.32 -16.73
CA ALA A 300 -26.94 -10.38 -16.47
C ALA A 300 -26.82 -11.55 -17.47
N SER A 301 -26.43 -11.26 -18.71
CA SER A 301 -26.18 -12.26 -19.76
C SER A 301 -24.91 -13.09 -19.54
N ALA A 302 -23.95 -12.61 -18.75
CA ALA A 302 -22.70 -13.33 -18.45
C ALA A 302 -22.91 -14.45 -17.42
N ARG A 303 -24.00 -14.40 -16.64
CA ARG A 303 -24.32 -15.40 -15.59
C ARG A 303 -24.87 -16.69 -16.20
N THR A 304 -24.04 -17.39 -16.95
CA THR A 304 -24.36 -18.70 -17.53
C THR A 304 -23.49 -19.77 -16.88
N GLY A 305 -23.89 -20.23 -15.69
CA GLY A 305 -23.22 -21.33 -14.98
C GLY A 305 -22.57 -20.93 -13.67
N ASP A 306 -21.34 -21.37 -13.45
CA ASP A 306 -20.62 -21.21 -12.19
C ASP A 306 -20.07 -19.80 -12.03
N LEU A 307 -20.37 -19.14 -10.90
CA LEU A 307 -20.02 -17.74 -10.66
C LEU A 307 -18.51 -17.49 -10.68
N PHE A 308 -17.71 -18.40 -10.12
CA PHE A 308 -16.26 -18.29 -10.13
C PHE A 308 -15.71 -18.37 -11.57
N GLU A 309 -16.23 -19.29 -12.38
CA GLU A 309 -15.84 -19.40 -13.79
C GLU A 309 -16.22 -18.14 -14.58
N THR A 310 -17.43 -17.60 -14.38
CA THR A 310 -17.88 -16.36 -15.02
C THR A 310 -16.99 -15.16 -14.65
N ILE A 311 -16.73 -14.94 -13.36
CA ILE A 311 -15.90 -13.83 -12.87
C ILE A 311 -14.47 -13.98 -13.37
N ALA A 312 -13.88 -15.17 -13.22
CA ALA A 312 -12.48 -15.39 -13.56
C ALA A 312 -12.22 -15.23 -15.07
N LEU A 313 -13.08 -15.78 -15.93
CA LEU A 313 -12.90 -15.68 -17.38
C LEU A 313 -13.30 -14.32 -17.96
N GLY A 314 -14.27 -13.66 -17.32
CA GLY A 314 -14.74 -12.34 -17.73
C GLY A 314 -13.92 -11.17 -17.18
N LYS A 315 -12.94 -11.46 -16.31
CA LYS A 315 -12.10 -10.47 -15.62
C LYS A 315 -12.91 -9.41 -14.87
N PHE A 316 -14.01 -9.83 -14.27
CA PHE A 316 -14.92 -8.96 -13.52
C PHE A 316 -14.53 -8.91 -12.05
N GLY A 317 -14.42 -7.73 -11.48
CA GLY A 317 -14.42 -7.56 -10.03
C GLY A 317 -13.29 -6.73 -9.44
N VAL A 318 -13.59 -6.22 -8.26
CA VAL A 318 -12.68 -5.54 -7.33
C VAL A 318 -11.82 -6.52 -6.51
N CYS A 319 -11.04 -5.99 -5.57
CA CYS A 319 -10.00 -6.68 -4.80
C CYS A 319 -10.43 -8.04 -4.21
N ARG A 320 -11.64 -8.13 -3.64
CA ARG A 320 -12.16 -9.39 -3.06
C ARG A 320 -12.36 -10.49 -4.09
N HIS A 321 -12.83 -10.16 -5.29
CA HIS A 321 -13.02 -11.11 -6.37
C HIS A 321 -11.69 -11.57 -6.95
N ARG A 322 -10.79 -10.61 -7.21
CA ARG A 322 -9.44 -10.88 -7.73
C ARG A 322 -8.69 -11.83 -6.80
N SER A 323 -8.66 -11.50 -5.51
CA SER A 323 -7.93 -12.26 -4.50
C SER A 323 -8.53 -13.64 -4.26
N LEU A 324 -9.85 -13.78 -4.14
CA LEU A 324 -10.47 -15.09 -3.93
C LEU A 324 -10.34 -16.01 -5.15
N ALA A 325 -10.54 -15.47 -6.36
CA ALA A 325 -10.38 -16.24 -7.59
C ALA A 325 -8.92 -16.67 -7.82
N PHE A 326 -7.96 -15.80 -7.50
CA PHE A 326 -6.53 -16.12 -7.51
C PHE A 326 -6.21 -17.28 -6.56
N VAL A 327 -6.69 -17.22 -5.31
CA VAL A 327 -6.46 -18.27 -4.31
C VAL A 327 -6.97 -19.63 -4.79
N ILE A 328 -8.16 -19.69 -5.40
CA ILE A 328 -8.72 -20.94 -5.93
C ILE A 328 -7.80 -21.56 -6.99
N ILE A 329 -7.31 -20.75 -7.95
CA ILE A 329 -6.45 -21.25 -9.03
C ILE A 329 -5.06 -21.62 -8.51
N ALA A 330 -4.45 -20.77 -7.71
CA ALA A 330 -3.11 -20.99 -7.16
C ALA A 330 -3.07 -22.24 -6.26
N GLN A 331 -4.08 -22.44 -5.40
CA GLN A 331 -4.19 -23.66 -4.61
C GLN A 331 -4.44 -24.90 -5.47
N THR A 332 -5.19 -24.79 -6.57
CA THR A 332 -5.40 -25.89 -7.55
C THR A 332 -4.08 -26.29 -8.23
N LEU A 333 -3.19 -25.34 -8.50
CA LEU A 333 -1.82 -25.62 -8.99
C LEU A 333 -0.92 -26.26 -7.94
N GLY A 334 -1.28 -26.16 -6.66
CA GLY A 334 -0.46 -26.60 -5.53
C GLY A 334 0.46 -25.52 -4.96
N ILE A 335 0.21 -24.24 -5.26
CA ILE A 335 0.91 -23.09 -4.67
C ILE A 335 0.21 -22.71 -3.35
N PRO A 336 0.87 -22.79 -2.19
CA PRO A 336 0.28 -22.36 -0.93
C PRO A 336 -0.02 -20.87 -0.96
N THR A 337 -1.32 -20.56 -0.90
CA THR A 337 -1.84 -19.19 -1.05
C THR A 337 -2.92 -18.94 -0.01
N ARG A 338 -2.96 -17.73 0.56
CA ARG A 338 -3.97 -17.28 1.52
C ARG A 338 -4.71 -16.05 1.00
N TYR A 339 -5.98 -15.97 1.34
CA TYR A 339 -6.81 -14.79 1.15
C TYR A 339 -6.68 -13.88 2.37
N VAL A 340 -6.28 -12.63 2.18
CA VAL A 340 -6.12 -11.66 3.27
C VAL A 340 -7.00 -10.46 3.01
N TYR A 341 -7.65 -9.96 4.04
CA TYR A 341 -8.39 -8.72 3.95
C TYR A 341 -8.37 -7.92 5.25
N ASN A 342 -8.75 -6.67 5.11
CA ASN A 342 -9.08 -5.76 6.20
C ASN A 342 -10.33 -4.94 5.81
N GLU A 343 -10.59 -3.85 6.50
CA GLU A 343 -11.75 -3.00 6.25
C GLU A 343 -11.76 -2.29 4.88
N ALA A 344 -10.60 -2.14 4.24
CA ALA A 344 -10.44 -1.33 3.03
C ALA A 344 -9.90 -2.09 1.81
N HIS A 345 -9.25 -3.24 2.02
CA HIS A 345 -8.62 -3.97 0.91
C HIS A 345 -8.57 -5.47 1.13
N ALA A 346 -8.51 -6.21 0.02
CA ALA A 346 -8.26 -7.65 -0.02
C ALA A 346 -7.10 -7.98 -0.97
N PHE A 347 -6.15 -8.78 -0.52
CA PHE A 347 -4.96 -9.19 -1.26
C PHE A 347 -4.62 -10.66 -0.99
N VAL A 348 -3.54 -11.17 -1.58
CA VAL A 348 -3.11 -12.55 -1.39
C VAL A 348 -1.70 -12.64 -0.80
N GLU A 349 -1.46 -13.73 -0.07
CA GLU A 349 -0.12 -14.13 0.34
C GLU A 349 0.23 -15.43 -0.37
N VAL A 350 1.42 -15.49 -0.96
CA VAL A 350 1.96 -16.69 -1.61
C VAL A 350 3.21 -17.14 -0.87
N TYR A 351 3.26 -18.40 -0.45
CA TYR A 351 4.48 -18.97 0.10
C TYR A 351 5.45 -19.31 -1.02
N TRP A 352 6.70 -18.84 -0.92
CA TRP A 352 7.76 -19.15 -1.87
C TRP A 352 8.88 -19.96 -1.19
N PRO A 353 9.21 -21.17 -1.69
CA PRO A 353 10.24 -22.02 -1.08
C PRO A 353 11.60 -21.34 -1.02
N GLY A 354 12.31 -21.51 0.09
CA GLY A 354 13.63 -20.91 0.33
C GLY A 354 13.59 -19.46 0.84
N GLU A 355 12.48 -18.76 0.64
CA GLU A 355 12.28 -17.37 1.09
C GLU A 355 11.28 -17.36 2.26
N SER A 356 10.02 -16.97 2.03
CA SER A 356 8.86 -17.24 2.90
C SER A 356 7.57 -16.79 2.19
N TRP A 357 6.57 -16.33 2.94
CA TRP A 357 5.39 -15.66 2.41
C TRP A 357 5.72 -14.31 1.77
N ARG A 358 5.16 -14.09 0.58
CA ARG A 358 5.20 -12.85 -0.20
C ARG A 358 3.78 -12.28 -0.30
N ARG A 359 3.59 -11.02 0.10
CA ARG A 359 2.36 -10.27 -0.20
C ARG A 359 2.29 -9.99 -1.70
N ILE A 360 1.14 -10.24 -2.31
CA ILE A 360 0.87 -9.83 -3.69
C ILE A 360 -0.42 -9.02 -3.70
N ASP A 361 -0.28 -7.75 -4.10
CA ASP A 361 -1.43 -6.89 -4.37
C ASP A 361 -1.88 -7.08 -5.82
N LEU A 362 -3.16 -7.43 -5.98
CA LEU A 362 -3.79 -7.64 -7.28
C LEU A 362 -4.61 -6.42 -7.75
N GLY A 363 -4.65 -5.34 -6.96
CA GLY A 363 -5.46 -4.15 -7.22
C GLY A 363 -6.93 -4.37 -6.91
N GLY A 364 -7.82 -3.62 -7.55
CA GLY A 364 -9.25 -3.64 -7.32
C GLY A 364 -9.67 -2.78 -6.12
N ALA A 365 -9.02 -1.64 -5.92
CA ALA A 365 -9.33 -0.73 -4.82
C ALA A 365 -10.70 -0.07 -5.00
N ALA A 366 -11.25 0.43 -3.89
CA ALA A 366 -12.42 1.30 -3.88
C ALA A 366 -12.22 2.57 -4.74
N GLU A 367 -13.31 3.30 -5.00
CA GLU A 367 -13.20 4.58 -5.68
C GLU A 367 -12.33 5.54 -4.87
N ASP A 368 -12.55 5.61 -3.55
CA ASP A 368 -11.72 6.34 -2.60
C ASP A 368 -11.38 5.47 -1.37
N VAL A 369 -10.15 5.62 -0.85
CA VAL A 369 -9.76 5.02 0.44
C VAL A 369 -9.49 6.16 1.41
N ASN A 370 -10.46 6.44 2.28
CA ASN A 370 -10.33 7.49 3.27
C ASN A 370 -9.40 7.04 4.39
N MET A 371 -8.24 7.68 4.44
CA MET A 371 -7.18 7.38 5.38
C MET A 371 -7.49 8.00 6.74
N ARG A 372 -7.90 7.16 7.69
CA ARG A 372 -8.14 7.60 9.06
C ARG A 372 -6.84 7.43 9.84
N GLN A 373 -6.03 8.49 9.81
CA GLN A 373 -4.79 8.60 10.56
C GLN A 373 -4.80 9.85 11.44
N ASP A 374 -4.30 9.72 12.66
CA ASP A 374 -3.77 10.88 13.37
C ASP A 374 -2.50 11.31 12.61
N GLY A 375 -2.50 12.52 12.04
CA GLY A 375 -1.71 12.97 10.86
C GLY A 375 -0.18 12.99 10.96
N GLN A 376 0.44 12.05 11.68
CA GLN A 376 1.89 11.97 11.93
C GLN A 376 2.53 10.61 11.59
N ARG A 377 1.77 9.60 11.13
CA ARG A 377 2.34 8.26 10.88
C ARG A 377 3.03 8.20 9.53
N ARG A 378 4.23 7.61 9.50
CA ARG A 378 5.02 7.43 8.27
C ARG A 378 4.39 6.32 7.43
N ILE A 379 4.58 6.32 6.11
CA ILE A 379 4.18 5.20 5.24
C ILE A 379 5.41 4.33 4.98
N HIS A 380 5.23 3.00 5.05
CA HIS A 380 6.27 2.02 4.77
C HIS A 380 6.50 1.92 3.26
N ASP A 381 7.75 1.84 2.82
CA ASP A 381 8.12 1.84 1.40
C ASP A 381 8.14 0.44 0.78
N GLY A 382 7.51 -0.54 1.42
CA GLY A 382 7.51 -1.94 1.02
C GLY A 382 6.84 -2.27 -0.30
N ALA A 383 6.48 -1.30 -1.15
CA ALA A 383 6.07 -1.54 -2.54
C ALA A 383 7.06 -0.91 -3.54
N ARG A 384 8.16 -0.33 -3.05
CA ARG A 384 9.09 0.48 -3.84
C ARG A 384 9.65 -0.26 -5.06
N ASN A 385 9.95 -1.56 -4.92
CA ASN A 385 10.42 -2.38 -6.04
C ASN A 385 9.46 -3.53 -6.35
N ASP A 386 8.15 -3.25 -6.49
CA ASP A 386 7.23 -4.28 -7.01
C ASP A 386 7.69 -4.75 -8.41
N THR A 387 8.31 -5.93 -8.46
CA THR A 387 8.85 -6.59 -9.65
C THR A 387 7.81 -7.48 -10.35
N LEU A 388 6.58 -7.54 -9.83
CA LEU A 388 5.52 -8.36 -10.40
C LEU A 388 4.94 -7.72 -11.66
N PRO A 389 4.31 -8.49 -12.57
CA PRO A 389 3.69 -7.96 -13.79
C PRO A 389 2.67 -6.85 -13.49
N LYS A 390 2.69 -5.78 -14.29
CA LYS A 390 1.81 -4.61 -14.13
C LYS A 390 1.07 -4.35 -15.45
N PRO A 391 -0.03 -5.06 -15.72
CA PRO A 391 -0.81 -4.84 -16.93
C PRO A 391 -1.43 -3.43 -16.95
N PRO A 392 -1.82 -2.90 -18.12
CA PRO A 392 -2.35 -1.54 -18.24
C PRO A 392 -3.50 -1.23 -17.29
N ALA A 393 -4.47 -2.13 -17.12
CA ALA A 393 -5.61 -1.90 -16.23
C ALA A 393 -5.19 -1.69 -14.76
N TYR A 394 -4.15 -2.39 -14.31
CA TYR A 394 -3.58 -2.21 -12.97
C TYR A 394 -2.88 -0.85 -12.82
N LEU A 395 -2.11 -0.45 -13.82
CA LEU A 395 -1.44 0.85 -13.83
C LEU A 395 -2.45 2.00 -13.84
N SER A 396 -3.47 1.93 -14.69
CA SER A 396 -4.55 2.93 -14.74
C SER A 396 -5.34 3.01 -13.44
N GLU A 397 -5.51 1.89 -12.73
CA GLU A 397 -6.13 1.88 -11.41
C GLU A 397 -5.25 2.55 -10.34
N LEU A 398 -3.94 2.28 -10.33
CA LEU A 398 -3.00 2.98 -9.47
C LEU A 398 -2.99 4.49 -9.75
N GLU A 399 -2.97 4.87 -11.03
CA GLU A 399 -3.04 6.28 -11.47
C GLU A 399 -4.31 6.96 -10.97
N ARG A 400 -5.47 6.29 -11.05
CA ARG A 400 -6.75 6.83 -10.59
C ARG A 400 -6.76 7.10 -9.09
N ILE A 401 -6.34 6.13 -8.27
CA ILE A 401 -6.24 6.28 -6.81
C ILE A 401 -5.27 7.43 -6.46
N MET A 402 -4.22 7.62 -7.26
CA MET A 402 -3.26 8.70 -7.08
C MET A 402 -3.73 10.07 -7.61
N GLY A 403 -4.71 10.08 -8.54
CA GLY A 403 -5.22 11.29 -9.21
C GLY A 403 -6.45 11.94 -8.57
N GLN A 404 -7.17 11.24 -7.68
CA GLN A 404 -8.43 11.72 -7.08
C GLN A 404 -8.28 12.70 -5.90
N ASP A 405 -7.07 13.01 -5.43
CA ASP A 405 -6.84 14.06 -4.41
C ASP A 405 -6.80 15.50 -4.97
N SER A 406 -7.18 15.71 -6.25
CA SER A 406 -7.37 17.05 -6.83
C SER A 406 -8.82 17.53 -6.64
N PRO A 407 -9.09 18.59 -5.85
CA PRO A 407 -10.42 19.13 -5.68
C PRO A 407 -10.86 19.90 -6.93
N GLY A 408 -11.90 19.36 -7.58
CA GLY A 408 -13.02 20.10 -8.15
C GLY A 408 -12.77 20.94 -9.41
N ASP A 409 -13.24 20.42 -10.55
CA ASP A 409 -14.06 21.23 -11.45
C ASP A 409 -15.48 20.63 -11.45
N ASP A 410 -16.28 21.08 -10.47
CA ASP A 410 -17.74 20.94 -10.49
C ASP A 410 -18.30 21.83 -11.62
N ALA A 411 -18.32 21.31 -12.83
CA ALA A 411 -19.21 21.80 -13.88
C ALA A 411 -20.43 20.88 -13.95
N SER A 412 -21.47 21.26 -13.20
CA SER A 412 -22.82 20.71 -13.36
C SER A 412 -23.22 20.62 -14.85
N PRO A 413 -23.80 19.50 -15.32
CA PRO A 413 -24.52 19.50 -16.59
C PRO A 413 -25.89 20.14 -16.34
N GLY A 414 -25.92 21.46 -16.36
CA GLY A 414 -27.16 22.21 -16.58
C GLY A 414 -27.66 21.87 -17.99
N GLY A 415 -28.80 21.19 -18.05
CA GLY A 415 -29.43 20.85 -19.33
C GLY A 415 -29.86 22.10 -20.08
N ASP A 416 -29.90 22.00 -21.41
CA ASP A 416 -30.85 22.77 -22.19
C ASP A 416 -31.29 21.99 -23.43
N GLN A 417 -32.61 21.93 -23.58
CA GLN A 417 -33.28 21.46 -24.78
C GLN A 417 -33.13 22.51 -25.88
N ALA A 418 -32.87 22.01 -27.10
CA ALA A 418 -33.36 22.47 -28.40
C ALA A 418 -33.41 23.99 -28.71
N GLY A 419 -32.62 24.39 -29.71
CA GLY A 419 -32.77 25.68 -30.39
C GLY A 419 -31.83 25.86 -31.59
N ASP A 420 -32.28 25.38 -32.74
CA ASP A 420 -32.00 25.79 -34.13
C ASP A 420 -31.05 26.99 -34.37
N GLN A 421 -30.01 26.80 -35.21
CA GLN A 421 -29.77 27.52 -36.49
C GLN A 421 -28.30 27.49 -36.98
N GLN A 422 -28.21 27.44 -38.31
CA GLN A 422 -27.04 27.43 -39.21
C GLN A 422 -26.06 28.61 -38.99
N ILE A 423 -24.77 28.44 -39.34
CA ILE A 423 -24.16 28.89 -40.62
C ILE A 423 -22.65 28.56 -40.66
N ALA A 424 -22.22 28.36 -41.90
CA ALA A 424 -20.96 27.95 -42.51
C ALA A 424 -19.66 28.75 -42.24
N ASP A 425 -18.58 28.07 -42.67
CA ASP A 425 -17.40 28.53 -43.43
C ASP A 425 -16.23 29.25 -42.73
N GLY A 426 -15.02 28.77 -43.08
CA GLY A 426 -14.01 29.67 -43.64
C GLY A 426 -12.60 29.64 -43.04
N ASP A 427 -11.79 28.66 -43.47
CA ASP A 427 -10.49 28.81 -44.15
C ASP A 427 -9.40 29.81 -43.65
N ARG A 428 -8.14 29.33 -43.71
CA ARG A 428 -6.88 30.04 -44.09
C ARG A 428 -6.27 31.05 -43.10
N GLN A 429 -4.96 31.32 -43.05
CA GLN A 429 -3.67 30.78 -43.55
C GLN A 429 -2.61 31.79 -43.05
N GLY A 430 -1.35 31.37 -42.96
CA GLY A 430 -0.20 32.26 -43.25
C GLY A 430 0.51 32.86 -42.03
N THR A 431 1.76 32.46 -41.73
CA THR A 431 3.03 33.03 -42.28
C THR A 431 3.38 34.40 -41.67
N ALA A 432 4.61 34.78 -41.34
CA ALA A 432 5.95 34.20 -41.36
C ALA A 432 6.91 35.26 -40.75
N GLY A 433 8.14 34.84 -40.47
CA GLY A 433 9.34 35.71 -40.47
C GLY A 433 9.66 36.38 -39.15
N GLU A 434 10.92 36.65 -38.79
CA GLU A 434 12.20 36.49 -39.49
C GLU A 434 13.31 36.92 -38.48
N GLN A 435 14.47 36.24 -38.52
CA GLN A 435 15.85 36.80 -38.34
C GLN A 435 16.22 37.56 -37.04
N ALA A 436 17.46 37.63 -36.55
CA ALA A 436 18.75 36.97 -36.76
C ALA A 436 19.76 37.62 -35.77
N HIS A 437 20.89 36.94 -35.55
CA HIS A 437 22.20 37.47 -35.08
C HIS A 437 22.29 37.99 -33.62
N GLY A 438 23.31 37.69 -32.85
CA GLY A 438 24.56 36.95 -33.05
C GLY A 438 25.56 37.31 -31.95
N GLN A 439 26.51 36.39 -31.67
CA GLN A 439 27.90 36.57 -31.17
C GLN A 439 28.16 37.49 -29.95
N ALA A 440 29.13 37.30 -29.07
CA ALA A 440 30.12 36.29 -28.68
C ALA A 440 30.92 37.00 -27.57
N GLY A 441 31.57 36.29 -26.62
CA GLY A 441 32.52 36.95 -25.73
C GLY A 441 32.90 36.16 -24.49
N GLU A 442 33.95 35.36 -24.63
CA GLU A 442 34.67 34.63 -23.58
C GLU A 442 35.24 35.55 -22.49
N THR A 443 35.33 35.07 -21.24
CA THR A 443 36.55 35.24 -20.43
C THR A 443 36.67 34.12 -19.39
N GLN A 444 37.82 33.45 -19.41
CA GLN A 444 38.25 32.41 -18.46
C GLN A 444 38.66 32.98 -17.10
N ALA A 445 38.39 32.23 -16.02
CA ALA A 445 39.26 32.15 -14.83
C ALA A 445 39.01 30.86 -14.02
N LEU A 446 40.08 30.12 -13.72
CA LEU A 446 40.21 29.04 -12.73
C LEU A 446 41.25 29.47 -11.67
N PRO A 447 41.46 28.79 -10.53
CA PRO A 447 40.64 27.77 -9.85
C PRO A 447 40.43 28.08 -8.35
N SER A 448 39.53 27.37 -7.68
CA SER A 448 39.59 27.16 -6.22
C SER A 448 39.02 25.79 -5.88
N GLU A 449 39.82 25.00 -5.17
CA GLU A 449 39.56 23.61 -4.82
C GLU A 449 38.66 23.46 -3.58
N HIS A 450 37.94 22.34 -3.59
CA HIS A 450 37.34 21.60 -2.47
C HIS A 450 36.06 22.15 -1.82
N ASP A 451 34.93 21.77 -2.43
CA ASP A 451 33.77 21.24 -1.70
C ASP A 451 33.15 20.08 -2.50
N LEU A 452 32.96 18.93 -1.84
CA LEU A 452 32.47 17.68 -2.44
C LEU A 452 30.96 17.75 -2.68
N ALA A 453 30.55 17.84 -3.95
CA ALA A 453 29.16 17.64 -4.38
C ALA A 453 28.82 16.13 -4.52
N PRO A 454 27.57 15.71 -4.29
CA PRO A 454 27.15 14.33 -4.48
C PRO A 454 27.03 13.98 -5.97
N GLU A 455 27.52 12.79 -6.35
CA GLU A 455 27.48 12.24 -7.71
C GLU A 455 26.05 12.17 -8.27
N ALA A 456 25.84 12.74 -9.45
CA ALA A 456 24.64 12.53 -10.26
C ALA A 456 24.71 11.14 -10.92
N ILE A 457 23.71 10.30 -10.67
CA ILE A 457 23.57 9.00 -11.35
C ILE A 457 22.87 9.26 -12.69
N GLU A 458 23.63 9.23 -13.79
CA GLU A 458 23.07 9.20 -15.15
C GLU A 458 22.49 7.83 -15.45
N ILE A 459 21.18 7.77 -15.70
CA ILE A 459 20.51 6.61 -16.29
C ILE A 459 20.04 7.01 -17.68
N THR A 460 20.87 6.79 -18.71
CA THR A 460 20.45 6.86 -20.11
C THR A 460 19.89 5.52 -20.55
N ALA A 461 18.58 5.46 -20.79
CA ALA A 461 17.95 4.31 -21.46
C ALA A 461 18.17 4.41 -22.99
N PRO A 462 18.48 3.31 -23.70
CA PRO A 462 18.62 3.33 -25.15
C PRO A 462 17.23 3.37 -25.80
N VAL A 463 16.91 4.47 -26.48
CA VAL A 463 15.72 4.59 -27.34
C VAL A 463 16.06 4.05 -28.72
N ALA A 464 15.20 3.18 -29.26
CA ALA A 464 15.35 2.58 -30.59
C ALA A 464 15.54 3.64 -31.69
N GLU A 465 16.50 3.41 -32.60
CA GLU A 465 16.80 4.29 -33.73
C GLU A 465 15.63 4.33 -34.72
N ILE A 466 14.82 5.37 -34.61
CA ILE A 466 14.07 5.94 -35.72
C ILE A 466 15.03 6.92 -36.41
N ASP A 467 15.14 6.85 -37.74
CA ASP A 467 15.93 7.79 -38.55
C ASP A 467 15.27 9.18 -38.52
N ASP A 468 15.42 9.85 -37.38
CA ASP A 468 14.94 11.20 -37.11
C ASP A 468 16.08 12.17 -37.40
N ALA A 469 16.02 12.90 -38.51
CA ALA A 469 17.09 13.80 -38.94
C ALA A 469 17.35 14.98 -37.97
N ARG A 470 16.53 15.16 -36.93
CA ARG A 470 16.71 16.17 -35.88
C ARG A 470 17.87 15.82 -34.95
N ARG A 471 18.50 16.86 -34.40
CA ARG A 471 19.66 16.73 -33.50
C ARG A 471 19.23 16.11 -32.16
N PRO A 472 19.95 15.12 -31.63
CA PRO A 472 19.66 14.54 -30.33
C PRO A 472 20.00 15.51 -29.20
N ILE A 473 19.12 15.58 -28.20
CA ILE A 473 19.17 16.53 -27.09
C ILE A 473 19.35 15.79 -25.76
N THR A 474 20.13 16.40 -24.87
CA THR A 474 20.30 16.00 -23.48
C THR A 474 19.69 17.08 -22.57
N ILE A 475 18.95 16.64 -21.57
CA ILE A 475 18.40 17.49 -20.51
C ILE A 475 18.85 16.94 -19.16
N ARG A 476 19.27 17.83 -18.25
CA ARG A 476 19.66 17.45 -16.88
C ARG A 476 19.03 18.39 -15.85
N ILE A 477 18.66 17.82 -14.71
CA ILE A 477 18.30 18.58 -13.51
C ILE A 477 19.56 18.67 -12.65
N ILE A 478 20.05 19.88 -12.42
CA ILE A 478 21.29 20.16 -11.68
C ILE A 478 21.00 20.19 -10.17
N SER A 479 19.91 20.84 -9.77
CA SER A 479 19.51 20.90 -8.37
C SER A 479 18.02 21.18 -8.23
N ALA A 480 17.41 20.63 -7.19
CA ALA A 480 16.08 20.98 -6.73
C ALA A 480 15.96 20.74 -5.22
N ASP A 481 15.00 21.39 -4.56
CA ASP A 481 14.78 21.21 -3.13
C ASP A 481 14.37 19.76 -2.83
N GLN A 482 15.02 19.12 -1.86
CA GLN A 482 14.75 17.71 -1.54
C GLN A 482 13.51 17.50 -0.66
N GLN A 483 13.04 18.56 0.01
CA GLN A 483 11.86 18.54 0.88
C GLN A 483 11.05 19.80 0.63
N VAL A 484 9.80 19.63 0.19
CA VAL A 484 8.90 20.74 -0.13
C VAL A 484 7.53 20.42 0.45
N LEU A 485 7.00 21.38 1.20
CA LEU A 485 5.66 21.28 1.79
C LEU A 485 4.61 21.63 0.75
N ARG A 486 3.45 20.98 0.86
CA ARG A 486 2.25 21.34 0.09
C ARG A 486 1.93 22.83 0.20
N GLY A 487 1.66 23.47 -0.94
CA GLY A 487 1.39 24.90 -1.04
C GLY A 487 2.63 25.80 -0.95
N ARG A 488 3.84 25.25 -1.16
CA ARG A 488 5.10 26.00 -1.30
C ARG A 488 5.69 25.76 -2.69
N ALA A 489 6.44 26.75 -3.17
CA ALA A 489 7.19 26.63 -4.40
C ALA A 489 8.43 25.74 -4.20
N ILE A 490 8.74 24.92 -5.19
CA ILE A 490 10.03 24.26 -5.35
C ILE A 490 10.88 25.06 -6.34
N GLU A 491 12.15 25.29 -6.00
CA GLU A 491 13.11 25.82 -6.97
C GLU A 491 13.78 24.67 -7.73
N VAL A 492 13.82 24.78 -9.06
CA VAL A 492 14.42 23.78 -9.95
C VAL A 492 15.41 24.45 -10.88
N ARG A 493 16.62 23.91 -10.93
CA ARG A 493 17.69 24.31 -11.85
C ARG A 493 18.08 23.14 -12.74
N GLY A 494 18.26 23.40 -14.02
CA GLY A 494 18.73 22.39 -14.98
C GLY A 494 19.41 22.98 -16.19
N GLU A 495 19.79 22.12 -17.12
CA GLU A 495 20.42 22.45 -18.40
C GLU A 495 19.78 21.67 -19.56
N LEU A 496 19.74 22.31 -20.72
CA LEU A 496 19.32 21.72 -22.00
C LEU A 496 20.41 21.99 -23.04
N ALA A 497 20.97 20.92 -23.60
CA ALA A 497 22.04 20.99 -24.58
C ALA A 497 21.89 19.90 -25.65
N ALA A 498 22.42 20.14 -26.85
CA ALA A 498 22.58 19.10 -27.84
C ALA A 498 23.64 18.10 -27.36
N ASN A 499 23.63 16.87 -27.88
CA ASN A 499 24.60 15.86 -27.48
C ASN A 499 26.07 16.24 -27.78
N ASP A 500 26.30 17.24 -28.65
CA ASP A 500 27.62 17.81 -28.90
C ASP A 500 28.05 18.87 -27.86
N GLY A 501 27.21 19.13 -26.85
CA GLY A 501 27.45 20.10 -25.79
C GLY A 501 26.99 21.53 -26.11
N THR A 502 26.41 21.78 -27.29
CA THR A 502 25.90 23.11 -27.64
C THR A 502 24.67 23.45 -26.79
N PRO A 503 24.65 24.54 -26.02
CA PRO A 503 23.49 24.91 -25.21
C PRO A 503 22.31 25.35 -26.08
N LEU A 504 21.09 24.95 -25.68
CA LEU A 504 19.86 25.34 -26.38
C LEU A 504 19.19 26.50 -25.66
N ALA A 505 19.35 27.71 -26.20
CA ALA A 505 18.74 28.93 -25.66
C ALA A 505 17.28 29.11 -26.06
N ASN A 506 16.53 29.83 -25.22
CA ASN A 506 15.13 30.22 -25.43
C ASN A 506 14.21 29.04 -25.77
N ARG A 507 14.43 27.89 -25.09
CA ARG A 507 13.59 26.70 -25.23
C ARG A 507 12.73 26.50 -24.00
N SER A 508 11.50 26.07 -24.24
CA SER A 508 10.54 25.73 -23.19
C SER A 508 10.82 24.34 -22.65
N VAL A 509 11.11 24.27 -21.35
CA VAL A 509 11.26 23.02 -20.60
C VAL A 509 10.08 22.90 -19.65
N ARG A 510 9.26 21.89 -19.85
CA ARG A 510 8.17 21.56 -18.92
C ARG A 510 8.76 20.83 -17.72
N VAL A 511 8.39 21.29 -16.54
CA VAL A 511 8.75 20.66 -15.27
C VAL A 511 7.51 19.98 -14.73
N LEU A 512 7.62 18.67 -14.49
CA LEU A 512 6.54 17.83 -14.02
C LEU A 512 6.91 17.15 -12.71
N LEU A 513 5.90 16.81 -11.93
CA LEU A 513 6.00 15.99 -10.74
C LEU A 513 5.33 14.64 -11.03
N GLY A 514 6.11 13.56 -11.05
CA GLY A 514 5.62 12.21 -11.32
C GLY A 514 5.98 11.24 -10.20
N PRO A 515 5.41 10.02 -10.20
CA PRO A 515 5.81 8.99 -9.25
C PRO A 515 7.27 8.60 -9.45
N VAL A 516 7.92 8.12 -8.39
CA VAL A 516 9.30 7.61 -8.46
C VAL A 516 9.36 6.46 -9.49
N GLY A 517 10.24 6.60 -10.47
CA GLY A 517 10.38 5.65 -11.58
C GLY A 517 9.71 6.09 -12.89
N ALA A 518 8.92 7.16 -12.89
CA ALA A 518 8.41 7.76 -14.13
C ALA A 518 9.55 8.47 -14.89
N SER A 519 9.76 8.08 -16.15
CA SER A 519 10.78 8.67 -17.05
C SER A 519 10.18 9.42 -18.24
N SER A 520 8.87 9.30 -18.47
CA SER A 520 8.13 9.96 -19.54
C SER A 520 6.81 10.49 -18.97
N GLY A 521 6.49 11.76 -19.20
CA GLY A 521 5.43 12.53 -18.50
C GLY A 521 3.97 12.06 -18.62
N ALA A 522 3.71 10.81 -19.00
CA ALA A 522 2.37 10.23 -19.15
C ALA A 522 1.59 10.10 -17.83
N ALA A 523 2.28 10.06 -16.68
CA ALA A 523 1.68 9.98 -15.34
C ALA A 523 2.18 11.10 -14.39
N ALA A 524 2.60 12.24 -14.94
CA ALA A 524 3.21 13.34 -14.19
C ALA A 524 2.38 14.62 -14.26
N MET A 525 2.16 15.25 -13.10
CA MET A 525 1.50 16.55 -12.97
C MET A 525 2.42 17.65 -13.49
N VAL A 526 1.94 18.49 -14.42
CA VAL A 526 2.70 19.65 -14.87
C VAL A 526 2.75 20.68 -13.75
N LEU A 527 3.95 20.99 -13.26
CA LEU A 527 4.15 22.06 -12.28
C LEU A 527 4.28 23.43 -12.97
N GLY A 528 4.83 23.43 -14.19
CA GLY A 528 4.93 24.62 -15.02
C GLY A 528 5.98 24.48 -16.11
N THR A 529 6.35 25.60 -16.71
CA THR A 529 7.36 25.66 -17.78
C THR A 529 8.43 26.67 -17.39
N ALA A 530 9.70 26.27 -17.48
CA ALA A 530 10.84 27.19 -17.45
C ALA A 530 11.37 27.41 -18.87
N THR A 531 11.96 28.59 -19.12
CA THR A 531 12.63 28.89 -20.38
C THR A 531 14.13 28.86 -20.17
N THR A 532 14.87 28.23 -21.07
CA THR A 532 16.34 28.22 -21.02
C THR A 532 16.92 29.59 -21.37
N GLY A 533 17.94 30.01 -20.62
CA GLY A 533 18.75 31.19 -20.88
C GLY A 533 19.69 31.01 -22.07
N GLN A 534 20.50 32.03 -22.35
CA GLN A 534 21.46 32.01 -23.47
C GLN A 534 22.55 30.94 -23.34
N ASP A 535 22.76 30.44 -22.13
CA ASP A 535 23.69 29.38 -21.74
C ASP A 535 23.03 27.99 -21.69
N GLY A 536 21.74 27.87 -22.07
CA GLY A 536 21.01 26.60 -22.03
C GLY A 536 20.54 26.19 -20.63
N HIS A 537 20.84 26.99 -19.60
CA HIS A 537 20.36 26.74 -18.24
C HIS A 537 18.93 27.22 -18.06
N PHE A 538 18.12 26.47 -17.32
CA PHE A 538 16.79 26.90 -16.92
C PHE A 538 16.66 26.95 -15.40
N LEU A 539 15.95 27.97 -14.92
CA LEU A 539 15.58 28.14 -13.52
C LEU A 539 14.08 28.42 -13.46
N GLY A 540 13.37 27.69 -12.60
CA GLY A 540 11.97 27.93 -12.34
C GLY A 540 11.63 27.74 -10.87
N GLN A 541 10.67 28.52 -10.39
CA GLN A 541 9.99 28.28 -9.13
C GLN A 541 8.58 27.81 -9.44
N PHE A 542 8.22 26.64 -8.93
CA PHE A 542 6.97 26.00 -9.26
C PHE A 542 6.18 25.65 -8.02
N ASP A 543 4.95 26.13 -7.93
CA ASP A 543 4.10 25.87 -6.78
C ASP A 543 3.68 24.40 -6.74
N ILE A 544 3.96 23.74 -5.62
CA ILE A 544 3.40 22.42 -5.33
C ILE A 544 1.99 22.63 -4.83
N ALA A 545 1.00 22.26 -5.63
CA ALA A 545 -0.41 22.39 -5.25
C ALA A 545 -0.68 21.69 -3.91
N ARG A 546 -1.60 22.26 -3.10
CA ARG A 546 -1.96 21.70 -1.79
C ARG A 546 -2.60 20.30 -1.87
N THR A 547 -2.97 19.93 -3.09
CA THR A 547 -3.77 18.80 -3.51
C THR A 547 -2.89 17.64 -4.00
N VAL A 548 -1.58 17.88 -4.14
CA VAL A 548 -0.60 16.82 -4.37
C VAL A 548 -0.59 15.89 -3.16
N SER A 549 -0.76 14.59 -3.40
CA SER A 549 -0.75 13.58 -2.33
C SER A 549 0.63 13.50 -1.66
N ILE A 550 0.61 13.23 -0.35
CA ILE A 550 1.84 13.14 0.44
C ILE A 550 2.55 11.83 0.06
N GLY A 551 3.79 11.92 -0.39
CA GLY A 551 4.54 10.77 -0.86
C GLY A 551 5.89 11.15 -1.42
N ARG A 552 6.61 10.18 -1.96
CA ARG A 552 7.86 10.42 -2.68
C ARG A 552 7.54 10.70 -4.15
N TRP A 553 8.09 11.77 -4.66
CA TRP A 553 7.92 12.19 -6.04
C TRP A 553 9.26 12.27 -6.77
N ALA A 554 9.19 12.10 -8.08
CA ALA A 554 10.27 12.38 -9.02
C ALA A 554 9.96 13.70 -9.72
N LEU A 555 10.96 14.54 -9.83
CA LEU A 555 10.89 15.73 -10.66
C LEU A 555 11.36 15.35 -12.06
N ILE A 556 10.53 15.62 -13.05
CA ILE A 556 10.79 15.28 -14.45
C ILE A 556 10.90 16.57 -15.23
N ALA A 557 11.98 16.74 -15.98
CA ALA A 557 12.11 17.84 -16.93
C ALA A 557 11.96 17.28 -18.34
N VAL A 558 11.08 17.89 -19.15
CA VAL A 558 10.74 17.45 -20.50
C VAL A 558 10.90 18.61 -21.48
N PHE A 559 11.65 18.35 -22.54
CA PHE A 559 11.71 19.16 -23.75
C PHE A 559 10.97 18.41 -24.86
N ASP A 560 9.92 19.01 -25.43
CA ASP A 560 9.06 18.36 -26.42
C ASP A 560 9.68 18.25 -27.82
N GLY A 561 10.89 18.78 -28.00
CA GLY A 561 11.53 18.89 -29.31
C GLY A 561 11.01 20.07 -30.12
N ASP A 562 11.68 20.37 -31.21
CA ASP A 562 11.23 21.32 -32.22
C ASP A 562 11.51 20.78 -33.64
N GLU A 563 11.48 21.65 -34.65
CA GLU A 563 11.74 21.30 -36.05
C GLU A 563 13.19 20.82 -36.30
N ASN A 564 14.12 21.19 -35.43
CA ASN A 564 15.56 20.92 -35.56
C ASN A 564 16.11 19.98 -34.48
N ASP A 565 15.43 19.91 -33.33
CA ASP A 565 15.92 19.27 -32.11
C ASP A 565 14.95 18.19 -31.62
N ARG A 566 15.46 17.01 -31.27
CA ARG A 566 14.64 15.88 -30.81
C ARG A 566 14.07 16.14 -29.41
N PRO A 567 12.92 15.53 -29.05
CA PRO A 567 12.43 15.55 -27.69
C PRO A 567 13.42 14.88 -26.72
N ALA A 568 13.48 15.36 -25.48
CA ALA A 568 14.31 14.81 -24.42
C ALA A 568 13.61 14.89 -23.06
N ALA A 569 13.85 13.91 -22.19
CA ALA A 569 13.31 13.89 -20.84
C ALA A 569 14.35 13.35 -19.84
N THR A 570 14.32 13.85 -18.61
CA THR A 570 15.12 13.35 -17.49
C THR A 570 14.33 13.38 -16.20
N ALA A 571 14.69 12.52 -15.24
CA ALA A 571 14.02 12.43 -13.95
C ALA A 571 15.04 12.46 -12.80
N ALA A 572 14.82 13.33 -11.82
CA ALA A 572 15.56 13.36 -10.56
C ALA A 572 14.71 12.73 -9.46
N SER A 573 15.22 11.65 -8.85
CA SER A 573 14.55 10.94 -7.76
C SER A 573 14.95 11.51 -6.40
N GLY A 574 13.98 11.84 -5.54
CA GLY A 574 14.27 12.19 -4.14
C GLY A 574 13.58 13.43 -3.61
N ILE A 575 12.46 13.85 -4.19
CA ILE A 575 11.84 15.15 -3.90
C ILE A 575 10.46 14.89 -3.30
N ALA A 576 10.20 15.55 -2.16
CA ALA A 576 8.98 15.61 -1.37
C ALA A 576 8.87 14.63 -0.18
N ARG A 577 8.61 15.25 0.98
CA ARG A 577 8.15 14.72 2.27
C ARG A 577 6.91 15.53 2.65
#